data_AF-A0A968X2A6-F1
#
_entry.id   AF-A0A968X2A6-F1
#
_cell.length_a   1.000
_cell.length_b   1.000
_cell.length_c   1.000
_cell.angle_alpha   90.00
_cell.angle_beta   90.00
_cell.angle_gamma   90.00
#
_symmetry.space_group_name_H-M   'P 1'
#
loop_
_entity.id
_entity.type
_entity.pdbx_description
1 polymer ?
#
loop_
_entity_poly.entity_id
_entity_poly.type
_entity_poly.pdbx_seq_one_letter_code
_entity_poly.pdbx_strand_id
1 'polypeptide(L)'
;MPELALLALLRMPESTAYRAIGKLAESRGFKPSELEKEIEMQVRTRDGRSANFSYLTEQNVTANLSDEMLVVLDEARSIALASGEIYIATEHLLGALSQTGVSTAGLLQKRGVTPTALASLILEGVISKRSTTNDWVDDD
;
A
#
# COMPACT_ATOMS: atom_id res chain seq x y z
N MET A 1 -5.29 -6.97 8.57
CA MET A 1 -5.38 -5.58 9.09
C MET A 1 -4.54 -4.67 8.21
N PRO A 2 -4.99 -3.44 7.94
CA PRO A 2 -4.25 -2.45 7.14
C PRO A 2 -2.82 -2.19 7.64
N GLU A 3 -2.60 -2.18 8.95
CA GLU A 3 -1.30 -1.89 9.56
C GLU A 3 -0.24 -2.95 9.22
N LEU A 4 -0.64 -4.22 9.17
CA LEU A 4 0.25 -5.31 8.74
C LEU A 4 0.64 -5.17 7.28
N ALA A 5 -0.29 -4.72 6.42
CA ALA A 5 -0.01 -4.45 5.02
C ALA A 5 0.98 -3.29 4.88
N LEU A 6 0.76 -2.18 5.60
CA LEU A 6 1.70 -1.05 5.60
C LEU A 6 3.09 -1.46 6.12
N LEU A 7 3.15 -2.23 7.22
CA LEU A 7 4.41 -2.74 7.76
C LEU A 7 5.13 -3.64 6.74
N ALA A 8 4.41 -4.47 6.00
CA ALA A 8 4.99 -5.27 4.91
C ALA A 8 5.59 -4.37 3.82
N LEU A 9 4.87 -3.34 3.37
CA LEU A 9 5.38 -2.39 2.36
C LEU A 9 6.66 -1.67 2.83
N LEU A 10 6.72 -1.27 4.11
CA LEU A 10 7.91 -0.64 4.71
C LEU A 10 9.13 -1.58 4.79
N ARG A 11 8.91 -2.90 4.73
CA ARG A 11 9.95 -3.93 4.78
C ARG A 11 10.31 -4.49 3.41
N MET A 12 9.71 -3.97 2.34
CA MET A 12 9.98 -4.37 0.96
C MET A 12 10.75 -3.24 0.24
N PRO A 13 12.08 -3.13 0.42
CA PRO A 13 12.86 -2.01 -0.13
C PRO A 13 12.80 -1.91 -1.66
N GLU A 14 12.63 -3.06 -2.32
CA GLU A 14 12.49 -3.14 -3.79
C GLU A 14 11.10 -2.73 -4.30
N SER A 15 10.13 -2.51 -3.40
CA SER A 15 8.78 -2.14 -3.78
C SER A 15 8.68 -0.68 -4.22
N THR A 16 7.73 -0.44 -5.12
CA THR A 16 7.38 0.90 -5.57
C THR A 16 6.84 1.75 -4.42
N ALA A 17 6.04 1.16 -3.52
CA ALA A 17 5.56 1.81 -2.31
C ALA A 17 6.71 2.29 -1.40
N TYR A 18 7.72 1.45 -1.16
CA TYR A 18 8.86 1.84 -0.33
C TYR A 18 9.62 3.02 -0.93
N ARG A 19 9.87 2.99 -2.24
CA ARG A 19 10.48 4.13 -2.96
C ARG A 19 9.63 5.40 -2.85
N ALA A 20 8.30 5.27 -2.93
CA ALA A 20 7.39 6.40 -2.73
C ALA A 20 7.54 7.03 -1.35
N ILE A 21 7.51 6.21 -0.30
CA ILE A 21 7.69 6.65 1.08
C ILE A 21 9.08 7.27 1.25
N GLY A 22 10.12 6.69 0.65
CA GLY A 22 11.48 7.23 0.65
C GLY A 22 11.57 8.63 0.04
N LYS A 23 10.95 8.85 -1.12
CA LYS A 23 10.94 10.17 -1.79
C LYS A 23 10.19 11.22 -0.97
N LEU A 24 9.05 10.84 -0.41
CA LEU A 24 8.28 11.70 0.47
C LEU A 24 9.02 11.99 1.79
N ALA A 25 9.73 11.00 2.33
CA ALA A 25 10.59 11.13 3.50
C ALA A 25 11.73 12.13 3.28
N GLU A 26 12.44 12.01 2.16
CA GLU A 26 13.49 12.96 1.74
C GLU A 26 12.95 14.39 1.67
N SER A 27 11.82 14.60 0.99
CA SER A 27 11.25 15.94 0.78
C SER A 27 10.66 16.58 2.05
N ARG A 28 10.25 15.79 3.03
CA ARG A 28 9.54 16.27 4.24
C ARG A 28 10.32 16.15 5.53
N GLY A 29 11.52 15.55 5.48
CA GLY A 29 12.41 15.45 6.63
C GLY A 29 11.94 14.48 7.71
N PHE A 30 11.37 13.33 7.33
CA PHE A 30 11.11 12.23 8.28
C PHE A 30 11.89 10.97 7.89
N LYS A 31 12.09 10.03 8.82
CA LYS A 31 12.74 8.76 8.53
C LYS A 31 11.70 7.64 8.33
N PRO A 32 11.78 6.82 7.26
CA PRO A 32 10.89 5.68 7.09
C PRO A 32 10.92 4.70 8.27
N SER A 33 12.06 4.56 8.95
CA SER A 33 12.19 3.71 10.14
C SER A 33 11.44 4.22 11.38
N GLU A 34 11.16 5.52 11.47
CA GLU A 34 10.30 6.07 12.53
C GLU A 34 8.83 5.72 12.26
N LEU A 35 8.42 5.79 10.99
CA LEU A 35 7.10 5.33 10.54
C LEU A 35 6.92 3.83 10.79
N GLU A 36 7.94 3.02 10.49
CA GLU A 36 7.93 1.57 10.76
C GLU A 36 7.73 1.24 12.25
N LYS A 37 8.46 1.91 13.14
CA LYS A 37 8.31 1.71 14.59
C LYS A 37 6.90 2.08 15.07
N GLU A 38 6.34 3.17 14.58
CA GLU A 38 4.99 3.59 14.97
C GLU A 38 3.91 2.64 14.46
N ILE A 39 4.04 2.12 13.24
CA ILE A 39 3.07 1.14 12.72
C ILE A 39 3.20 -0.20 13.46
N GLU A 40 4.41 -0.63 13.83
CA GLU A 40 4.59 -1.83 14.67
C GLU A 40 3.89 -1.70 16.03
N MET A 41 3.97 -0.52 16.65
CA MET A 41 3.24 -0.27 17.90
C MET A 41 1.71 -0.34 17.69
N GLN A 42 1.20 0.19 16.58
CA GLN A 42 -0.22 0.06 16.24
C GLN A 42 -0.64 -1.40 16.01
N VAL A 43 0.16 -2.19 15.28
CA VAL A 43 -0.10 -3.62 15.08
C VAL A 43 -0.21 -4.37 16.42
N ARG A 44 0.64 -4.04 17.39
CA ARG A 44 0.65 -4.71 18.71
C ARG A 44 -0.51 -4.31 19.62
N THR A 45 -1.09 -3.14 19.41
CA THR A 45 -2.11 -2.56 20.31
C THR A 45 -3.53 -2.73 19.77
N ARG A 46 -3.67 -3.10 18.50
CA ARG A 46 -4.94 -3.10 17.80
C ARG A 46 -5.35 -4.52 17.45
N ASP A 47 -6.49 -4.93 18.00
CA ASP A 47 -7.20 -6.13 17.56
C ASP A 47 -8.22 -5.72 16.49
N GLY A 48 -7.92 -6.02 15.23
CA GLY A 48 -8.83 -5.75 14.12
C GLY A 48 -10.06 -6.66 14.15
N ARG A 49 -11.23 -6.13 13.77
CA ARG A 49 -12.44 -6.95 13.58
C ARG A 49 -12.24 -7.89 12.39
N SER A 50 -12.42 -9.19 12.62
CA SER A 50 -12.32 -10.24 11.60
C SER A 50 -13.46 -10.11 10.59
N ALA A 51 -13.15 -10.25 9.29
CA ALA A 51 -14.15 -10.28 8.23
C ALA A 51 -14.81 -11.64 8.02
N ASN A 52 -14.46 -12.64 8.83
CA ASN A 52 -14.74 -14.05 8.53
C ASN A 52 -14.22 -14.49 7.14
N PHE A 53 -13.21 -13.78 6.63
CA PHE A 53 -12.52 -14.11 5.40
C PHE A 53 -11.14 -14.64 5.76
N SER A 54 -10.91 -15.91 5.48
CA SER A 54 -9.64 -16.59 5.72
C SER A 54 -8.96 -16.90 4.39
N TYR A 55 -7.71 -16.48 4.27
CA TYR A 55 -6.81 -16.94 3.22
C TYR A 55 -6.03 -18.14 3.73
N LEU A 56 -6.07 -19.26 3.02
CA LEU A 56 -5.22 -20.42 3.30
C LEU A 56 -3.97 -20.32 2.44
N THR A 57 -2.80 -20.20 3.08
CA THR A 57 -1.53 -20.18 2.35
C THR A 57 -1.17 -21.58 1.86
N GLU A 58 -0.21 -21.67 0.93
CA GLU A 58 0.36 -22.95 0.45
C GLU A 58 0.99 -23.79 1.58
N GLN A 59 1.40 -23.14 2.68
CA GLN A 59 1.94 -23.79 3.87
C GLN A 59 0.84 -24.22 4.86
N ASN A 60 -0.43 -24.19 4.44
CA ASN A 60 -1.59 -24.54 5.24
C ASN A 60 -1.76 -23.66 6.50
N VAL A 61 -1.31 -22.40 6.41
CA VAL A 61 -1.50 -21.38 7.45
C VAL A 61 -2.71 -20.54 7.09
N THR A 62 -3.60 -20.31 8.05
CA THR A 62 -4.78 -19.46 7.85
C THR A 62 -4.45 -18.02 8.23
N ALA A 63 -4.54 -17.10 7.27
CA ALA A 63 -4.44 -15.66 7.49
C ALA A 63 -5.84 -15.05 7.41
N ASN A 64 -6.34 -14.53 8.53
CA ASN A 64 -7.63 -13.86 8.58
C ASN A 64 -7.49 -12.41 8.09
N LEU A 65 -8.32 -12.02 7.12
CA LEU A 65 -8.46 -10.63 6.72
C LEU A 65 -9.49 -9.93 7.62
N SER A 66 -9.20 -8.68 7.96
CA SER A 66 -10.13 -7.80 8.66
C SER A 66 -11.05 -7.11 7.68
N ASP A 67 -12.25 -6.69 8.11
CA ASP A 67 -13.22 -6.00 7.24
C ASP A 67 -12.59 -4.80 6.54
N GLU A 68 -11.89 -4.00 7.33
CA GLU A 68 -11.17 -2.82 6.86
C GLU A 68 -10.09 -3.16 5.81
N MET A 69 -9.49 -4.35 5.89
CA MET A 69 -8.49 -4.76 4.90
C MET A 69 -9.14 -5.11 3.57
N LEU A 70 -10.35 -5.68 3.57
CA LEU A 70 -11.10 -5.93 2.33
C LEU A 70 -11.48 -4.61 1.65
N VAL A 71 -11.92 -3.62 2.43
CA VAL A 71 -12.20 -2.26 1.93
C VAL A 71 -10.93 -1.64 1.32
N VAL A 72 -9.79 -1.76 1.99
CA VAL A 72 -8.50 -1.27 1.46
C VAL A 72 -8.12 -1.94 0.14
N LEU A 73 -8.35 -3.25 0.00
CA LEU A 73 -8.04 -3.97 -1.24
C LEU A 73 -8.97 -3.56 -2.39
N ASP A 74 -10.26 -3.34 -2.11
CA ASP A 74 -11.22 -2.86 -3.11
C ASP A 74 -10.89 -1.43 -3.57
N GLU A 75 -10.50 -0.56 -2.63
CA GLU A 75 -10.02 0.78 -2.95
C GLU A 75 -8.72 0.74 -3.77
N ALA A 76 -7.77 -0.12 -3.40
CA ALA A 76 -6.53 -0.30 -4.15
C ALA A 76 -6.80 -0.79 -5.59
N ARG A 77 -7.82 -1.66 -5.76
CA ARG A 77 -8.29 -2.08 -7.08
C ARG A 77 -8.86 -0.90 -7.88
N SER A 78 -9.66 -0.05 -7.24
CA SER A 78 -10.23 1.15 -7.86
C SER A 78 -9.14 2.13 -8.31
N ILE A 79 -8.10 2.35 -7.50
CA ILE A 79 -6.93 3.17 -7.84
C ILE A 79 -6.16 2.58 -9.04
N ALA A 80 -5.96 1.26 -9.05
CA ALA A 80 -5.29 0.57 -10.16
C ALA A 80 -6.04 0.76 -11.48
N LEU A 81 -7.36 0.51 -11.46
CA LEU A 81 -8.21 0.67 -12.64
C LEU A 81 -8.26 2.11 -13.14
N ALA A 82 -8.31 3.09 -12.23
CA ALA A 82 -8.24 4.51 -12.59
C ALA A 82 -6.90 4.88 -13.24
N SER A 83 -5.83 4.15 -12.92
CA SER A 83 -4.50 4.30 -13.52
C SER A 83 -4.35 3.52 -14.84
N GLY A 84 -5.37 2.78 -15.27
CA GLY A 84 -5.34 1.92 -16.45
C GLY A 84 -4.61 0.59 -16.22
N GLU A 85 -4.46 0.16 -14.97
CA GLU A 85 -3.84 -1.11 -14.60
C GLU A 85 -4.89 -2.13 -14.14
N ILE A 86 -4.75 -3.38 -14.58
CA ILE A 86 -5.69 -4.48 -14.25
C ILE A 86 -5.27 -5.26 -12.99
N TYR A 87 -4.04 -5.05 -12.51
CA TYR A 87 -3.48 -5.67 -11.30
C TYR A 87 -3.19 -4.62 -10.24
N ILE A 88 -3.38 -4.98 -8.97
CA ILE A 88 -2.97 -4.13 -7.84
C ILE A 88 -1.45 -4.22 -7.70
N ALA A 89 -0.79 -3.07 -7.71
CA ALA A 89 0.62 -2.91 -7.40
C ALA A 89 0.80 -2.27 -6.01
N THR A 90 2.03 -2.27 -5.49
CA THR A 90 2.31 -1.82 -4.12
C THR A 90 1.94 -0.35 -3.87
N GLU A 91 2.07 0.50 -4.88
CA GLU A 91 1.72 1.91 -4.90
C GLU A 91 0.22 2.15 -4.83
N HIS A 92 -0.60 1.29 -5.46
CA HIS A 92 -2.05 1.33 -5.37
C HIS A 92 -2.51 0.98 -3.96
N LEU A 93 -1.90 -0.07 -3.38
CA LEU A 93 -2.15 -0.45 -2.00
C LEU A 93 -1.73 0.66 -1.03
N LEU A 94 -0.56 1.28 -1.23
CA LEU A 94 -0.14 2.43 -0.41
C LEU A 94 -1.10 3.62 -0.54
N GLY A 95 -1.58 3.90 -1.75
CA GLY A 95 -2.62 4.89 -2.01
C GLY A 95 -3.87 4.64 -1.17
N ALA A 96 -4.41 3.42 -1.23
CA ALA A 96 -5.57 3.01 -0.45
C ALA A 96 -5.33 3.10 1.06
N LEU A 97 -4.17 2.65 1.55
CA LEU A 97 -3.79 2.75 2.97
C LEU A 97 -3.70 4.21 3.48
N SER A 98 -3.48 5.16 2.58
CA SER A 98 -3.43 6.59 2.91
C SER A 98 -4.79 7.29 2.85
N GLN A 99 -5.86 6.61 2.43
CA GLN A 99 -7.20 7.18 2.30
C GLN A 99 -7.84 7.46 3.67
N THR A 100 -8.54 8.58 3.78
CA THR A 100 -9.29 8.93 4.99
C THR A 100 -10.30 7.83 5.34
N GLY A 101 -10.34 7.44 6.61
CA GLY A 101 -11.20 6.35 7.10
C GLY A 101 -10.47 5.01 7.24
N VAL A 102 -9.27 4.86 6.67
CA VAL A 102 -8.38 3.73 6.96
C VAL A 102 -7.54 4.03 8.20
N SER A 103 -7.38 3.05 9.08
CA SER A 103 -6.65 3.17 10.34
C SER A 103 -5.20 3.63 10.19
N THR A 104 -4.56 3.32 9.06
CA THR A 104 -3.19 3.75 8.72
C THR A 104 -3.10 5.20 8.25
N ALA A 105 -4.21 5.81 7.83
CA ALA A 105 -4.22 7.10 7.16
C ALA A 105 -3.70 8.21 8.07
N GLY A 106 -4.13 8.25 9.34
CA GLY A 106 -3.69 9.27 10.28
C GLY A 106 -2.17 9.27 10.48
N LEU A 107 -1.54 8.10 10.44
CA LEU A 107 -0.09 7.95 10.59
C LEU A 107 0.68 8.41 9.34
N LEU A 108 0.17 8.03 8.17
CA LEU A 108 0.73 8.37 6.86
C LEU A 108 0.58 9.86 6.55
N GLN A 109 -0.63 10.40 6.70
CA GLN A 109 -0.95 11.78 6.35
C GLN A 109 -0.24 12.79 7.25
N LYS A 110 0.00 12.48 8.54
CA LYS A 110 0.82 13.31 9.44
C LYS A 110 2.25 13.52 8.93
N ARG A 111 2.76 12.59 8.12
CA ARG A 111 4.06 12.65 7.44
C ARG A 111 3.94 13.10 5.98
N GLY A 112 2.77 13.63 5.63
CA GLY A 112 2.38 14.06 4.30
C GLY A 112 2.15 12.92 3.31
N VAL A 113 2.27 11.65 3.69
CA VAL A 113 1.99 10.53 2.78
C VAL A 113 0.48 10.47 2.58
N THR A 114 0.01 11.27 1.63
CA THR A 114 -1.40 11.47 1.28
C THR A 114 -1.69 10.88 -0.10
N PRO A 115 -2.94 10.54 -0.41
CA PRO A 115 -3.32 10.07 -1.75
C PRO A 115 -2.88 11.03 -2.84
N THR A 116 -3.06 12.35 -2.61
CA THR A 116 -2.66 13.39 -3.56
C THR A 116 -1.15 13.42 -3.78
N ALA A 117 -0.34 13.33 -2.72
CA ALA A 117 1.11 13.33 -2.86
C ALA A 117 1.64 12.10 -3.61
N LEU A 118 1.02 10.94 -3.38
CA LEU A 118 1.35 9.71 -4.09
C LEU A 118 0.98 9.82 -5.57
N ALA A 119 -0.19 10.37 -5.89
CA ALA A 119 -0.60 10.64 -7.27
C ALA A 119 0.37 11.60 -7.98
N SER A 120 0.83 12.65 -7.30
CA SER A 120 1.84 13.58 -7.85
C SER A 120 3.14 12.86 -8.22
N LEU A 121 3.65 11.97 -7.37
CA LEU A 121 4.88 11.22 -7.68
C LEU A 121 4.76 10.30 -8.90
N ILE A 122 3.56 9.76 -9.14
CA ILE A 122 3.28 8.96 -10.34
C ILE A 122 3.25 9.85 -11.58
N LEU A 123 2.56 11.01 -11.50
CA LEU A 123 2.48 11.97 -12.61
C LEU A 123 3.85 12.54 -12.99
N GLU A 124 4.72 12.77 -12.01
CA GLU A 124 6.08 13.26 -12.20
C GLU A 124 7.06 12.17 -12.71
N GLY A 125 6.60 10.91 -12.82
CA GLY A 125 7.44 9.79 -13.26
C GLY A 125 8.54 9.41 -12.27
N VAL A 126 8.54 9.99 -11.07
CA VAL A 126 9.48 9.69 -9.97
C VAL A 126 9.35 8.24 -9.52
N ILE A 127 8.15 7.70 -9.70
CA ILE A 127 7.80 6.32 -9.45
C ILE A 127 7.24 5.75 -10.75
N SER A 128 7.91 4.77 -11.35
CA SER A 128 7.48 4.22 -12.64
C SER A 128 6.09 3.59 -12.55
N LYS A 129 5.20 4.03 -13.44
CA LYS A 129 4.00 3.30 -13.83
C LYS A 129 4.43 1.99 -14.48
N ARG A 130 4.19 0.85 -13.83
CA ARG A 130 4.48 -0.46 -14.44
C ARG A 130 3.30 -0.80 -15.35
N SER A 131 3.31 -0.28 -16.58
CA SER A 131 2.35 -0.69 -17.59
C SER A 131 2.45 -2.21 -17.77
N THR A 132 1.41 -2.93 -17.38
CA THR A 132 1.34 -4.40 -17.53
C THR A 132 0.92 -4.83 -18.94
N THR A 133 0.79 -3.89 -19.88
CA THR A 133 0.67 -4.22 -21.30
C THR A 133 2.06 -4.46 -21.88
N ASN A 134 2.61 -5.66 -21.67
CA ASN A 134 3.48 -6.24 -22.70
C ASN A 134 2.54 -6.88 -23.71
N ASP A 135 2.38 -6.24 -24.87
CA ASP A 135 1.69 -6.83 -26.00
C ASP A 135 2.60 -7.93 -26.56
N TRP A 136 2.31 -9.17 -26.20
CA TRP A 136 2.91 -10.34 -26.84
C TRP A 136 2.05 -10.69 -28.05
N VAL A 137 2.13 -9.89 -29.11
CA VAL A 137 1.80 -10.41 -30.44
C VAL A 137 3.11 -10.96 -30.97
N ASP A 138 3.24 -12.28 -30.94
CA ASP A 138 4.27 -12.97 -31.71
C ASP A 138 4.02 -12.65 -33.19
N ASP A 139 4.96 -11.92 -33.80
CA ASP A 139 5.09 -11.82 -35.25
C ASP A 139 5.55 -13.19 -35.77
N ASP A 140 4.64 -13.97 -36.35
CA ASP A 140 4.91 -15.09 -37.27
C ASP A 140 4.13 -14.87 -38.59
#